data_AF-A0A7V0IG95-F1
#
_entry.id   AF-A0A7V0IG95-F1
#
_cell.length_a   1.000
_cell.length_b   1.000
_cell.length_c   1.000
_cell.angle_alpha   90.00
_cell.angle_beta   90.00
_cell.angle_gamma   90.00
#
_symmetry.space_group_name_H-M   'P 1'
#
loop_
_entity.id
_entity.type
_entity.pdbx_description
1 polymer ?
#
loop_
_entity_poly.entity_id
_entity_poly.type
_entity_poly.pdbx_seq_one_letter_code
_entity_poly.pdbx_strand_id
1 'polypeptide(L)'
;MAKLTGLGFTKTEARVYLALVENPNLSAQQVSYVSKVQRTQIYGILKRLINLGLVIEKQTERGKLYESMPPVMLVNLVEKKTRTLIEESKSISNQLEEIYREHRQKSPDTPEIEVVRNLKKALELTSEYLSSSGVDEILFIAETPFTFPADGEGPAPPFPEGETLTTKLPDGRTGKLKILAEDYEGVID
;
A
#
# COMPACT_ATOMS: atom_id res chain seq x y z
N MET A 1 5.37 26.03 -1.96
CA MET A 1 6.36 25.24 -2.72
C MET A 1 5.80 23.84 -2.92
N ALA A 2 5.45 23.47 -4.15
CA ALA A 2 4.89 22.15 -4.45
C ALA A 2 5.88 21.05 -4.02
N LYS A 3 5.42 20.05 -3.26
CA LYS A 3 6.23 18.96 -2.69
C LYS A 3 6.63 17.92 -3.76
N LEU A 4 7.34 18.35 -4.81
CA LEU A 4 7.92 17.47 -5.84
C LEU A 4 8.92 16.46 -5.26
N THR A 5 9.49 16.76 -4.09
CA THR A 5 10.36 15.84 -3.34
C THR A 5 9.65 14.55 -2.95
N GLY A 6 8.33 14.59 -2.72
CA GLY A 6 7.54 13.38 -2.42
C GLY A 6 7.43 12.43 -3.62
N LEU A 7 7.71 12.90 -4.84
CA LEU A 7 7.68 12.12 -6.08
C LEU A 7 9.08 11.64 -6.51
N GLY A 8 10.09 11.77 -5.63
CA GLY A 8 11.45 11.29 -5.88
C GLY A 8 12.37 12.27 -6.62
N PHE A 9 12.02 13.56 -6.66
CA PHE A 9 12.88 14.62 -7.16
C PHE A 9 13.84 15.10 -6.08
N THR A 10 15.07 15.41 -6.46
CA THR A 10 15.97 16.17 -5.58
C THR A 10 15.53 17.64 -5.48
N LYS A 11 16.00 18.35 -4.45
CA LYS A 11 15.70 19.79 -4.28
C LYS A 11 16.18 20.64 -5.46
N THR A 12 17.25 20.25 -6.14
CA THR A 12 17.77 20.96 -7.31
C THR A 12 16.94 20.63 -8.55
N GLU A 13 16.55 19.38 -8.76
CA GLU A 13 15.65 18.96 -9.84
C GLU A 13 14.29 19.65 -9.77
N ALA A 14 13.70 19.72 -8.57
CA ALA A 14 12.43 20.40 -8.36
C ALA A 14 12.51 21.89 -8.75
N ARG A 15 13.62 22.57 -8.39
CA ARG A 15 13.84 23.99 -8.76
C ARG A 15 14.02 24.18 -10.26
N VAL A 16 14.76 23.29 -10.93
CA VAL A 16 14.95 23.36 -12.38
C VAL A 16 13.63 23.11 -13.12
N TYR A 17 12.87 22.09 -12.70
CA TYR A 17 11.58 21.79 -13.31
C TYR A 17 10.58 22.95 -13.11
N LEU A 18 10.48 23.50 -11.89
CA LEU A 18 9.62 24.66 -11.62
C LEU A 18 10.01 25.88 -12.46
N ALA A 19 11.31 26.16 -12.63
CA ALA A 19 11.77 27.27 -13.46
C ALA A 19 11.28 27.14 -14.92
N LEU A 20 11.23 25.91 -15.46
CA LEU A 20 10.74 25.64 -16.82
C LEU A 20 9.22 25.67 -16.93
N VAL A 21 8.49 25.33 -15.85
CA VAL A 21 7.03 25.44 -15.80
C VAL A 21 6.59 26.90 -15.74
N GLU A 22 7.30 27.71 -14.95
CA GLU A 22 7.01 29.15 -14.81
C GLU A 22 7.48 29.95 -16.04
N ASN A 23 8.55 29.50 -16.70
CA ASN A 23 9.18 30.19 -17.82
C ASN A 23 9.52 29.19 -18.93
N PRO A 24 8.67 29.07 -19.97
CA PRO A 24 8.95 28.15 -21.08
C PRO A 24 10.11 28.67 -21.97
N ASN A 25 10.70 27.77 -22.76
CA ASN A 25 11.71 28.07 -23.78
C ASN A 25 13.00 28.74 -23.26
N LEU A 26 13.58 28.19 -22.18
CA LEU A 26 14.84 28.69 -21.62
C LEU A 26 16.05 27.92 -22.14
N SER A 27 17.15 28.62 -22.41
CA SER A 27 18.48 28.00 -22.59
C SER A 27 19.02 27.47 -21.26
N ALA A 28 19.96 26.52 -21.30
CA ALA A 28 20.60 25.99 -20.08
C ALA A 28 21.22 27.10 -19.19
N GLN A 29 21.73 28.17 -19.81
CA GLN A 29 22.24 29.35 -19.12
C GLN A 29 21.13 30.09 -18.36
N GLN A 30 19.98 30.32 -19.01
CA GLN A 30 18.84 30.98 -18.38
C GLN A 30 18.22 30.11 -17.29
N VAL A 31 18.12 28.79 -17.51
CA VAL A 31 17.66 27.84 -16.49
C VAL A 31 18.54 27.93 -15.24
N SER A 32 19.87 27.97 -15.38
CA SER A 32 20.79 28.14 -14.24
C SER A 32 20.50 29.41 -13.44
N TYR A 33 20.28 30.53 -14.14
CA TYR A 33 20.01 31.83 -13.54
C TYR A 33 18.66 31.85 -12.79
N VAL A 34 17.58 31.40 -13.43
CA VAL A 34 16.22 31.40 -12.87
C VAL A 34 16.10 30.41 -11.70
N SER A 35 16.61 29.18 -11.87
CA SER A 35 16.51 28.12 -10.84
C SER A 35 17.48 28.30 -9.67
N LYS A 36 18.46 29.21 -9.77
CA LYS A 36 19.56 29.40 -8.81
C LYS A 36 20.32 28.08 -8.55
N VAL A 37 20.52 27.30 -9.61
CA VAL A 37 21.30 26.05 -9.59
C VAL A 37 22.56 26.24 -10.43
N GLN A 38 23.70 25.75 -9.94
CA GLN A 38 25.00 25.93 -10.59
C GLN A 38 25.01 25.29 -11.99
N ARG A 39 25.62 25.98 -12.97
CA ARG A 39 25.64 25.54 -14.38
C ARG A 39 26.19 24.12 -14.58
N THR A 40 27.17 23.71 -13.78
CA THR A 40 27.77 22.37 -13.83
C THR A 40 26.75 21.25 -13.58
N GLN A 41 25.66 21.53 -12.86
CA GLN A 41 24.61 20.55 -12.56
C GLN A 41 23.44 20.60 -13.54
N ILE A 42 23.23 21.72 -14.24
CA ILE A 42 22.04 21.94 -15.08
C ILE A 42 21.93 20.91 -16.20
N TYR A 43 23.01 20.66 -16.95
CA TYR A 43 22.95 19.72 -18.07
C TYR A 43 22.59 18.30 -17.62
N GLY A 44 23.12 17.85 -16.48
CA GLY A 44 22.78 16.54 -15.90
C GLY A 44 21.31 16.47 -15.47
N ILE A 45 20.81 17.53 -14.83
CA ILE A 45 19.41 17.61 -14.38
C ILE A 45 18.45 17.66 -15.59
N LEU A 46 18.73 18.52 -16.58
CA LEU A 46 17.92 18.61 -17.80
C LEU A 46 17.88 17.28 -18.54
N LYS A 47 19.03 16.61 -18.70
CA LYS A 47 19.09 15.28 -19.32
C LYS A 47 18.22 14.26 -18.57
N ARG A 48 18.25 14.27 -17.24
CA ARG A 48 17.40 13.40 -16.41
C ARG A 48 15.91 13.72 -16.59
N LEU A 49 15.53 15.00 -16.55
CA LEU A 49 14.13 15.42 -16.72
C LEU A 49 13.60 15.10 -18.14
N ILE A 50 14.46 15.18 -19.16
CA ILE A 50 14.13 14.74 -20.53
C ILE A 50 13.91 13.23 -20.57
N ASN A 51 14.79 12.43 -19.96
CA ASN A 51 14.63 10.97 -19.90
C ASN A 51 13.36 10.54 -19.16
N LEU A 52 12.90 11.35 -18.19
CA LEU A 52 11.64 11.14 -17.48
C LEU A 52 10.41 11.57 -18.31
N GLY A 53 10.60 12.19 -19.48
CA GLY A 53 9.51 12.70 -20.33
C GLY A 53 8.84 13.97 -19.80
N LEU A 54 9.49 14.70 -18.90
CA LEU A 54 8.94 15.88 -18.23
C LEU A 54 9.41 17.20 -18.84
N VAL A 55 10.49 17.15 -19.61
CA VAL A 55 11.09 18.29 -20.31
C VAL A 55 11.41 17.85 -21.72
N ILE A 56 11.30 18.77 -22.67
CA ILE A 56 11.74 18.56 -24.05
C ILE A 56 12.86 19.55 -24.38
N GLU A 57 13.75 19.15 -25.29
CA GLU A 57 14.71 20.05 -25.90
C GLU A 57 14.27 20.42 -27.32
N LYS A 58 14.40 21.70 -27.66
CA LYS A 58 14.13 22.26 -28.98
C LYS A 58 15.41 22.85 -29.54
N GLN A 59 15.78 22.43 -30.75
CA GLN A 59 16.92 23.00 -31.46
C GLN A 59 16.48 24.27 -32.20
N THR A 60 17.20 25.37 -32.00
CA THR A 60 16.98 26.66 -32.69
C THR A 60 18.27 27.16 -33.31
N GLU A 61 18.18 28.19 -34.17
CA GLU A 61 19.36 28.87 -34.73
C GLU A 61 20.29 29.46 -33.66
N ARG A 62 19.74 29.85 -32.51
CA ARG A 62 20.47 30.44 -31.38
C ARG A 62 20.94 29.39 -30.36
N GLY A 63 20.72 28.11 -30.64
CA GLY A 63 21.10 26.98 -29.78
C GLY A 63 19.90 26.22 -29.20
N LYS A 64 20.17 25.41 -28.16
CA LYS A 64 19.17 24.56 -27.50
C LYS A 64 18.33 25.34 -26.50
N LEU A 65 17.00 25.19 -26.61
CA LEU A 65 16.03 25.66 -25.63
C LEU A 65 15.33 24.46 -24.98
N TYR A 66 14.92 24.65 -23.74
CA TYR A 66 14.25 23.64 -22.93
C TYR A 66 12.89 24.15 -22.49
N GLU A 67 11.91 23.25 -22.45
CA GLU A 67 10.53 23.55 -22.08
C GLU A 67 9.96 22.39 -21.27
N SER A 68 9.16 22.70 -20.24
CA SER A 68 8.44 21.68 -19.48
C SER A 68 7.30 21.10 -20.30
N MET A 69 7.12 19.78 -20.22
CA MET A 69 5.89 19.14 -20.67
C MET A 69 4.73 19.48 -19.73
N PRO A 70 3.47 19.34 -20.18
CA PRO A 70 2.29 19.57 -19.34
C PRO A 70 2.37 18.78 -18.02
N PRO A 71 2.00 19.37 -16.87
CA PRO A 71 2.14 18.72 -15.56
C PRO A 71 1.46 17.36 -15.43
N VAL A 72 0.46 17.06 -16.26
CA VAL A 72 -0.17 15.72 -16.35
C VAL A 72 0.86 14.61 -16.61
N MET A 73 1.98 14.92 -17.28
CA MET A 73 3.06 13.96 -17.51
C MET A 73 3.71 13.46 -16.21
N LEU A 74 3.65 14.23 -15.11
CA LEU A 74 4.08 13.76 -13.79
C LEU A 74 3.21 12.60 -13.29
N VAL A 75 1.90 12.65 -13.55
CA VAL A 75 0.97 11.57 -13.16
C VAL A 75 1.34 10.30 -13.92
N ASN A 76 1.49 10.40 -15.24
CA ASN A 76 1.88 9.28 -16.09
C ASN A 76 3.21 8.64 -15.65
N LEU A 77 4.19 9.47 -15.26
CA LEU A 77 5.47 9.00 -14.75
C LEU A 77 5.30 8.18 -13.47
N VAL A 78 4.50 8.69 -12.52
CA VAL A 78 4.24 8.01 -11.24
C VAL A 78 3.47 6.72 -11.46
N GLU A 79 2.43 6.73 -12.29
CA GLU A 79 1.65 5.53 -12.62
C GLU A 79 2.52 4.44 -13.24
N LYS A 80 3.34 4.80 -14.24
CA LYS A 80 4.28 3.87 -14.87
C LYS A 80 5.24 3.27 -13.85
N LYS A 81 5.85 4.11 -13.01
CA LYS A 81 6.80 3.67 -11.98
C LYS A 81 6.14 2.74 -10.96
N THR A 82 4.97 3.10 -10.46
CA THR A 82 4.20 2.27 -9.51
C THR A 82 3.83 0.93 -10.12
N ARG A 83 3.36 0.92 -11.37
CA ARG A 83 3.04 -0.32 -12.08
C ARG A 83 4.25 -1.25 -12.19
N THR A 84 5.39 -0.72 -12.64
CA THR A 84 6.64 -1.51 -12.73
C THR A 84 7.05 -2.05 -11.36
N LEU A 85 6.99 -1.25 -10.30
CA LEU A 85 7.31 -1.70 -8.95
C LEU A 85 6.38 -2.83 -8.47
N ILE A 86 5.08 -2.76 -8.78
CA ILE A 86 4.13 -3.82 -8.44
C ILE A 86 4.46 -5.11 -9.22
N GLU A 87 4.76 -5.00 -10.51
CA GLU A 87 5.12 -6.14 -11.35
C GLU A 87 6.42 -6.81 -10.88
N GLU A 88 7.46 -6.02 -10.58
CA GLU A 88 8.72 -6.50 -10.01
C GLU A 88 8.50 -7.15 -8.63
N SER A 89 7.72 -6.52 -7.76
CA SER A 89 7.40 -7.06 -6.44
C SER A 89 6.68 -8.41 -6.52
N LYS A 90 5.75 -8.57 -7.46
CA LYS A 90 5.08 -9.86 -7.71
C LYS A 90 6.07 -10.92 -8.19
N SER A 91 6.94 -10.58 -9.14
CA SER A 91 7.96 -11.50 -9.64
C SER A 91 8.91 -11.97 -8.53
N ILE A 92 9.38 -11.05 -7.70
CA ILE A 92 10.26 -11.37 -6.56
C ILE A 92 9.50 -12.22 -5.54
N SER A 93 8.26 -11.86 -5.22
CA SER A 93 7.44 -12.63 -4.27
C SER A 93 7.27 -14.08 -4.72
N ASN A 94 7.04 -14.33 -6.02
CA ASN A 94 6.90 -15.69 -6.55
C ASN A 94 8.21 -16.49 -6.42
N GLN A 95 9.36 -15.88 -6.71
CA GLN A 95 10.67 -16.52 -6.56
C GLN A 95 10.98 -16.85 -5.09
N LEU A 96 10.62 -15.94 -4.18
CA LEU A 96 10.83 -16.15 -2.75
C LEU A 96 9.87 -17.20 -2.17
N GLU A 97 8.65 -17.31 -2.69
CA GLU A 97 7.66 -18.31 -2.26
C GLU A 97 8.15 -19.74 -2.52
N GLU A 98 8.84 -19.97 -3.64
CA GLU A 98 9.46 -21.26 -3.97
C GLU A 98 10.53 -21.63 -2.92
N ILE A 99 11.45 -20.70 -2.64
CA ILE A 99 12.49 -20.85 -1.62
C ILE A 99 11.87 -21.05 -0.23
N TYR A 100 10.81 -20.30 0.08
CA TYR A 100 10.10 -20.38 1.36
C TYR A 100 9.47 -21.76 1.59
N ARG A 101 8.82 -22.33 0.57
CA ARG A 101 8.20 -23.67 0.63
C ARG A 101 9.21 -24.78 0.82
N GLU A 102 10.33 -24.73 0.08
CA GLU A 102 11.38 -25.75 0.16
C GLU A 102 12.00 -25.88 1.57
N HIS A 103 12.14 -24.76 2.28
CA HIS A 103 12.73 -24.74 3.62
C HIS A 103 11.71 -25.01 4.73
N ARG A 104 10.43 -24.65 4.55
CA ARG A 104 9.37 -24.89 5.57
C ARG A 104 8.87 -26.33 5.56
N GLN A 105 8.78 -27.01 4.41
CA GLN A 105 8.39 -28.43 4.35
C GLN A 105 9.45 -29.39 4.89
N LYS A 106 10.70 -28.95 5.04
CA LYS A 106 11.83 -29.78 5.54
C LYS A 106 12.12 -29.58 7.04
N SER A 107 11.40 -28.70 7.73
CA SER A 107 11.58 -28.50 9.17
C SER A 107 10.61 -29.42 9.94
N PRO A 108 11.11 -30.40 10.73
CA PRO A 108 10.27 -31.24 11.60
C PRO A 108 9.63 -30.45 12.76
N ASP A 109 10.19 -29.27 13.07
CA ASP A 109 9.75 -28.35 14.10
C ASP A 109 8.80 -27.29 13.52
N THR A 110 7.65 -27.69 12.97
CA THR A 110 6.57 -26.70 12.81
C THR A 110 6.18 -26.25 14.21
N PRO A 111 6.37 -24.97 14.57
CA PRO A 111 5.99 -24.51 15.89
C PRO A 111 4.46 -24.70 16.02
N GLU A 112 4.06 -25.43 17.06
CA GLU A 112 2.65 -25.67 17.38
C GLU A 112 1.90 -24.35 17.68
N ILE A 113 2.65 -23.26 17.93
CA ILE A 113 2.16 -21.92 18.26
C ILE A 113 2.84 -20.87 17.37
N GLU A 114 2.06 -20.14 16.57
CA GLU A 114 2.52 -18.98 15.79
C GLU A 114 2.03 -17.67 16.43
N VAL A 115 2.95 -16.81 16.88
CA VAL A 115 2.60 -15.53 17.54
C VAL A 115 2.49 -14.41 16.51
N VAL A 116 1.27 -13.90 16.30
CA VAL A 116 1.00 -12.80 15.38
C VAL A 116 0.79 -11.50 16.15
N ARG A 117 1.70 -10.54 15.99
CA ARG A 117 1.64 -9.26 16.72
C ARG A 117 0.91 -8.13 15.99
N ASN A 118 0.54 -8.35 14.72
CA ASN A 118 -0.10 -7.34 13.89
C ASN A 118 -1.54 -7.77 13.59
N LEU A 119 -2.51 -6.98 14.04
CA LEU A 119 -3.94 -7.26 13.87
C LEU A 119 -4.34 -7.49 12.41
N LYS A 120 -3.83 -6.68 11.48
CA LYS A 120 -4.12 -6.86 10.05
C LYS A 120 -3.61 -8.20 9.54
N LYS A 121 -2.40 -8.58 9.95
CA LYS A 121 -1.82 -9.88 9.59
C LYS A 121 -2.57 -11.04 10.26
N ALA A 122 -3.04 -10.85 11.49
CA ALA A 122 -3.87 -11.84 12.19
C ALA A 122 -5.16 -12.09 11.42
N LEU A 123 -5.86 -11.04 10.98
CA LEU A 123 -7.07 -11.15 10.16
C LEU A 123 -6.80 -11.83 8.81
N GLU A 124 -5.72 -11.47 8.13
CA GLU A 124 -5.31 -12.11 6.87
C GLU A 124 -5.07 -13.61 7.08
N LEU A 125 -4.33 -14.00 8.13
CA LEU A 125 -4.07 -15.40 8.45
C LEU A 125 -5.37 -16.15 8.82
N THR A 126 -6.24 -15.54 9.64
CA THR A 126 -7.56 -16.12 9.94
C THR A 126 -8.34 -16.41 8.65
N SER A 127 -8.35 -15.47 7.70
CA SER A 127 -9.04 -15.69 6.41
C SER A 127 -8.40 -16.78 5.54
N GLU A 128 -7.07 -16.93 5.60
CA GLU A 128 -6.32 -17.98 4.92
C GLU A 128 -6.65 -19.36 5.51
N TYR A 129 -6.61 -19.50 6.84
CA TYR A 129 -6.98 -20.74 7.53
C TYR A 129 -8.44 -21.12 7.27
N LEU A 130 -9.36 -20.15 7.30
CA LEU A 130 -10.77 -20.35 6.96
C LEU A 130 -10.96 -20.90 5.55
N SER A 131 -10.12 -20.47 4.60
CA SER A 131 -10.19 -20.89 3.20
C SER A 131 -9.45 -22.21 2.94
N SER A 132 -8.73 -22.74 3.94
CA SER A 132 -8.04 -24.02 3.81
C SER A 132 -9.03 -25.19 3.86
N SER A 133 -8.87 -26.14 2.93
CA SER A 133 -9.82 -27.22 2.66
C SER A 133 -9.82 -28.36 3.70
N GLY A 134 -9.11 -28.20 4.82
CA GLY A 134 -8.97 -29.22 5.87
C GLY A 134 -9.61 -28.86 7.22
N VAL A 135 -10.45 -27.83 7.25
CA VAL A 135 -11.11 -27.39 8.49
C VAL A 135 -12.52 -27.96 8.57
N ASP A 136 -12.74 -28.87 9.52
CA ASP A 136 -14.04 -29.49 9.78
C ASP A 136 -14.99 -28.59 10.58
N GLU A 137 -14.44 -27.82 11.53
CA GLU A 137 -15.20 -26.93 12.42
C GLU A 137 -14.37 -25.69 12.78
N ILE A 138 -15.04 -24.54 12.96
CA ILE A 138 -14.43 -23.27 13.35
C ILE A 138 -15.23 -22.66 14.50
N LEU A 139 -14.56 -22.35 15.60
CA LEU A 139 -15.13 -21.61 16.73
C LEU A 139 -14.54 -20.19 16.77
N PHE A 140 -15.41 -19.19 16.81
CA PHE A 140 -15.03 -17.80 17.03
C PHE A 140 -15.49 -17.33 18.41
N ILE A 141 -14.56 -16.78 19.18
CA ILE A 141 -14.86 -16.03 20.40
C ILE A 141 -14.53 -14.58 20.08
N ALA A 142 -15.56 -13.73 20.10
CA ALA A 142 -15.41 -12.30 19.87
C ALA A 142 -16.06 -11.55 21.04
N GLU A 143 -15.39 -10.51 21.52
CA GLU A 143 -16.05 -9.51 22.34
C GLU A 143 -17.17 -8.88 21.48
N THR A 144 -18.41 -9.08 21.88
CA THR A 144 -19.54 -8.55 21.13
C THR A 144 -19.60 -7.03 21.30
N PRO A 145 -19.93 -6.26 20.24
CA PRO A 145 -20.03 -4.81 20.32
C PRO A 145 -21.26 -4.31 21.11
N PHE A 146 -21.96 -5.20 21.82
CA PHE A 146 -23.06 -4.80 22.67
C PHE A 146 -22.51 -4.10 23.92
N THR A 147 -22.60 -2.79 23.90
CA THR A 147 -22.49 -2.00 25.13
C THR A 147 -23.83 -2.12 25.84
N PHE A 148 -23.82 -2.70 27.03
CA PHE A 148 -24.96 -2.55 27.95
C PHE A 148 -25.11 -1.06 28.24
N PRO A 149 -26.35 -0.52 28.25
CA PRO A 149 -26.60 0.82 28.77
C PRO A 149 -26.00 0.94 30.17
N ALA A 150 -25.18 1.97 30.42
CA ALA A 150 -24.45 2.15 31.68
C ALA A 150 -25.37 2.33 32.91
N ASP A 151 -26.64 2.60 32.67
CA ASP A 151 -27.72 2.76 33.64
C ASP A 151 -28.43 1.43 33.98
N GLY A 152 -28.12 0.32 33.28
CA GLY A 152 -28.72 -1.00 33.54
C GLY A 152 -30.22 -1.10 33.21
N GLU A 153 -30.84 -0.03 32.69
CA GLU A 153 -32.25 -0.01 32.32
C GLU A 153 -32.43 -0.27 30.82
N GLY A 154 -32.50 -1.55 30.50
CA GLY A 154 -32.93 -2.05 29.20
C GLY A 154 -32.81 -3.57 29.21
N PRO A 155 -33.77 -4.32 28.64
CA PRO A 155 -33.57 -5.75 28.49
C PRO A 155 -32.30 -5.93 27.67
N ALA A 156 -31.38 -6.77 28.14
CA ALA A 156 -30.31 -7.29 27.30
C ALA A 156 -30.96 -7.68 25.97
N PRO A 157 -30.47 -7.19 24.81
CA PRO A 157 -31.00 -7.67 23.53
C PRO A 157 -30.96 -9.20 23.59
N PRO A 158 -32.05 -9.90 23.21
CA PRO A 158 -32.09 -11.35 23.33
C PRO A 158 -30.87 -11.89 22.59
N PHE A 159 -29.91 -12.41 23.34
CA PHE A 159 -28.82 -13.16 22.75
C PHE A 159 -29.50 -14.35 22.09
N PRO A 160 -29.26 -14.62 20.80
CA PRO A 160 -29.75 -15.83 20.19
C PRO A 160 -28.99 -17.01 20.83
N GLU A 161 -29.47 -17.47 21.98
CA GLU A 161 -28.90 -18.62 22.69
C GLU A 161 -28.93 -19.83 21.75
N GLY A 162 -27.73 -20.35 21.45
CA GLY A 162 -27.61 -21.60 20.72
C GLY A 162 -28.09 -21.57 19.26
N GLU A 163 -28.31 -20.41 18.65
CA GLU A 163 -28.62 -20.37 17.22
C GLU A 163 -27.42 -20.87 16.42
N THR A 164 -27.70 -21.90 15.61
CA THR A 164 -26.77 -22.41 14.61
C THR A 164 -27.17 -21.84 13.27
N LEU A 165 -26.49 -20.80 12.84
CA LEU A 165 -26.70 -20.15 11.55
C LEU A 165 -25.94 -20.90 10.46
N THR A 166 -26.59 -21.20 9.34
CA THR A 166 -25.91 -21.74 8.17
C THR A 166 -25.35 -20.58 7.35
N THR A 167 -24.03 -20.45 7.25
CA THR A 167 -23.36 -19.36 6.53
C THR A 167 -22.51 -19.90 5.39
N LYS A 168 -22.35 -19.10 4.32
CA LYS A 168 -21.43 -19.40 3.23
C LYS A 168 -20.08 -18.76 3.52
N LEU A 169 -19.03 -19.58 3.59
CA LEU A 169 -17.66 -19.13 3.69
C LEU A 169 -17.22 -18.45 2.37
N PRO A 170 -16.16 -17.61 2.40
CA PRO A 170 -15.67 -16.88 1.22
C PRO A 170 -15.28 -17.78 0.03
N ASP A 171 -14.95 -19.05 0.29
CA ASP A 171 -14.61 -20.07 -0.70
C ASP A 171 -15.84 -20.83 -1.26
N GLY A 172 -17.05 -20.45 -0.84
CA GLY A 172 -18.31 -21.05 -1.30
C GLY A 172 -18.78 -22.26 -0.50
N ARG A 173 -18.01 -22.75 0.49
CA ARG A 173 -18.46 -23.82 1.39
C ARG A 173 -19.58 -23.34 2.32
N THR A 174 -20.46 -24.25 2.71
CA THR A 174 -21.52 -23.96 3.70
C THR A 174 -21.07 -24.46 5.07
N GLY A 175 -20.89 -23.54 6.01
CA GLY A 175 -20.54 -23.84 7.40
C GLY A 175 -21.71 -23.61 8.35
N LYS A 176 -21.67 -24.24 9.52
CA LYS A 176 -22.59 -23.97 10.63
C LYS A 176 -21.87 -23.08 11.64
N LEU A 177 -22.36 -21.86 11.84
CA LEU A 177 -21.91 -20.95 12.88
C LEU A 177 -22.80 -21.14 14.10
N LYS A 178 -22.26 -21.72 15.17
CA LYS A 178 -22.95 -21.82 16.45
C LYS A 178 -22.57 -20.63 17.32
N ILE A 179 -23.53 -19.79 17.67
CA ILE A 179 -23.31 -18.68 18.60
C ILE A 179 -23.39 -19.27 20.01
N LEU A 180 -22.23 -19.34 20.68
CA LEU A 180 -22.14 -19.68 22.09
C LEU A 180 -22.04 -18.36 22.87
N ALA A 181 -23.14 -17.95 23.49
CA ALA A 181 -23.09 -16.96 24.55
C ALA A 181 -22.83 -17.73 25.84
N GLU A 182 -21.63 -17.60 26.41
CA GLU A 182 -21.45 -17.94 27.82
C GLU A 182 -21.83 -16.72 28.65
N ASP A 183 -22.67 -16.92 29.66
CA ASP A 183 -23.03 -15.91 30.64
C ASP A 183 -21.74 -15.35 31.26
N TYR A 184 -21.34 -14.16 30.83
CA TYR A 184 -20.23 -13.46 31.43
C TYR A 184 -20.75 -12.88 32.75
N GLU A 185 -20.71 -13.67 33.83
CA GLU A 185 -20.86 -13.17 35.20
C GLU A 185 -19.61 -12.37 35.56
N GLY A 186 -19.53 -11.14 35.04
CA GLY A 186 -18.57 -10.15 35.49
C GLY A 186 -18.92 -9.74 36.92
N VAL A 187 -18.18 -10.27 37.90
CA VAL A 187 -18.12 -9.69 39.25
C VAL A 187 -17.55 -8.28 39.09
N ILE A 188 -18.40 -7.27 39.29
CA ILE A 188 -17.97 -5.88 39.47
C ILE A 188 -17.46 -5.78 40.90
N ASP A 189 -16.16 -5.52 41.06
CA ASP A 189 -15.54 -5.04 42.30
C ASP A 189 -15.19 -3.55 42.13
#